data_AF-A0A157SXN5-F1
#
_entry.id   AF-A0A157SXN5-F1
#
_cell.length_a   1.000
_cell.length_b   1.000
_cell.length_c   1.000
_cell.angle_alpha   90.00
_cell.angle_beta   90.00
_cell.angle_gamma   90.00
#
_symmetry.space_group_name_H-M   'P 1'
#
loop_
_entity.id
_entity.type
_entity.pdbx_description
1 polymer ?
#
loop_
_entity_poly.entity_id
_entity_poly.type
_entity_poly.pdbx_seq_one_letter_code
_entity_poly.pdbx_strand_id
1 'polypeptide(L)'
;MDSQGRVTSHLSGLFYRTINILEEGVIPIYVFDGKPPEQKSEELERRRKAKEEAERKLERAKSEGKIEELRKYSQAILRLSNIMVEESKKLLRAMGIPIVQAPSEGEAEAAYLNKLGLSWAAASQDYDAILFGAKRLVRNLTITGKRKLPNKDVYVEIKPELIETEILLKKLGITREQLIDIGILIGTDYNPDGIRGIGPERALKIIKKYGKIEKAMEYGEISKKDINFNIDEIRGLFLNPQVVKPEEALDLNEPNGEDIINILVYEHNFSEERVKNGIERLTKAIKEAKGASRQTGLDRWF
;
A
#
# COMPACT_ATOMS: atom_id res chain seq x y z
N MET A 1 -14.77 13.45 9.86
CA MET A 1 -14.01 14.66 10.20
C MET A 1 -14.24 14.92 11.67
N ASP A 2 -13.26 15.47 12.37
CA ASP A 2 -13.41 15.88 13.77
C ASP A 2 -14.11 17.25 13.89
N SER A 3 -14.21 17.77 15.12
CA SER A 3 -14.85 19.08 15.41
C SER A 3 -14.16 20.27 14.73
N GLN A 4 -12.89 20.11 14.32
CA GLN A 4 -12.09 21.11 13.62
C GLN A 4 -12.13 20.93 12.10
N GLY A 5 -12.90 19.97 11.58
CA GLY A 5 -12.99 19.68 10.15
C GLY A 5 -11.81 18.89 9.59
N ARG A 6 -10.91 18.38 10.45
CA ARG A 6 -9.79 17.53 10.00
C ARG A 6 -10.30 16.16 9.62
N VAL A 7 -9.72 15.58 8.57
CA VAL A 7 -10.02 14.22 8.13
C VAL A 7 -9.52 13.24 9.20
N THR A 8 -10.35 12.28 9.61
CA THR A 8 -10.00 11.29 10.66
C THR A 8 -10.19 9.84 10.19
N SER A 9 -10.55 9.64 8.92
CA SER A 9 -10.81 8.32 8.35
C SER A 9 -9.57 7.42 8.32
N HIS A 10 -8.38 8.01 8.18
CA HIS A 10 -7.11 7.28 8.24
C HIS A 10 -6.90 6.67 9.62
N LEU A 11 -7.10 7.44 10.70
CA LEU A 11 -6.95 6.95 12.08
C LEU A 11 -8.00 5.89 12.43
N SER A 12 -9.25 6.11 12.06
CA SER A 12 -10.32 5.14 12.28
C SER A 12 -10.04 3.82 11.55
N GLY A 13 -9.69 3.92 10.27
CA GLY A 13 -9.32 2.75 9.46
C GLY A 13 -8.12 2.02 10.06
N LEU A 14 -7.07 2.75 10.42
CA LEU A 14 -5.85 2.18 10.97
C LEU A 14 -6.11 1.48 12.30
N PHE A 15 -6.81 2.12 13.23
CA PHE A 15 -7.11 1.57 14.55
C PHE A 15 -7.93 0.28 14.45
N TYR A 16 -9.14 0.35 13.89
CA TYR A 16 -10.05 -0.79 13.88
C TYR A 16 -9.61 -1.91 12.93
N ARG A 17 -9.00 -1.58 11.78
CA ARG A 17 -8.54 -2.61 10.84
C ARG A 17 -7.36 -3.39 11.41
N THR A 18 -6.42 -2.71 12.06
CA THR A 18 -5.26 -3.36 12.69
C THR A 18 -5.71 -4.31 13.80
N ILE A 19 -6.69 -3.89 14.62
CA ILE A 19 -7.30 -4.75 15.64
C ILE A 19 -7.89 -6.00 14.99
N ASN A 20 -8.71 -5.85 13.94
CA ASN A 20 -9.31 -7.00 13.26
C ASN A 20 -8.25 -7.93 12.65
N ILE A 21 -7.17 -7.39 12.08
CA ILE A 21 -6.06 -8.19 11.53
C ILE A 21 -5.37 -9.02 12.63
N LEU A 22 -5.12 -8.40 13.80
CA LEU A 22 -4.53 -9.08 14.96
C LEU A 22 -5.46 -10.15 15.55
N GLU A 23 -6.77 -9.91 15.60
CA GLU A 23 -7.76 -10.88 16.08
C GLU A 23 -7.80 -12.14 15.20
N GLU A 24 -7.50 -12.00 13.91
CA GLU A 24 -7.32 -13.13 12.97
C GLU A 24 -5.94 -13.81 13.10
N GLY A 25 -5.13 -13.42 14.09
CA GLY A 25 -3.80 -13.99 14.34
C GLY A 25 -2.70 -13.51 13.39
N VAL A 26 -2.97 -12.49 12.57
CA VAL A 26 -1.97 -11.90 11.67
C VAL A 26 -1.27 -10.76 12.39
N ILE A 27 0.06 -10.77 12.41
CA ILE A 27 0.88 -9.71 13.02
C ILE A 27 1.29 -8.72 11.92
N PRO A 28 0.73 -7.49 11.90
CA PRO A 28 1.07 -6.49 10.89
C PRO A 28 2.35 -5.74 11.25
N ILE A 29 3.17 -5.46 10.22
CA ILE A 29 4.26 -4.49 10.25
C ILE A 29 3.92 -3.41 9.23
N TYR A 30 3.82 -2.16 9.68
CA TYR A 30 3.52 -1.05 8.79
C TYR A 30 4.80 -0.42 8.27
N VAL A 31 4.91 -0.31 6.95
CA VAL A 31 6.06 0.33 6.30
C VAL A 31 5.62 1.67 5.73
N PHE A 32 6.34 2.74 6.08
CA PHE A 32 6.08 4.09 5.60
C PHE A 32 7.12 4.50 4.55
N ASP A 33 6.64 5.15 3.48
CA ASP A 33 7.52 5.74 2.45
C ASP A 33 8.48 6.77 3.05
N GLY A 34 9.69 6.81 2.51
CA GLY A 34 10.72 7.81 2.74
C GLY A 34 10.75 8.86 1.64
N LYS A 35 11.97 9.26 1.24
CA LYS A 35 12.12 10.26 0.17
C LYS A 35 11.88 9.59 -1.19
N PRO A 36 10.93 10.08 -2.00
CA PRO A 36 10.70 9.52 -3.32
C PRO A 36 11.94 9.74 -4.22
N PRO A 37 12.23 8.82 -5.15
CA PRO A 37 13.33 8.98 -6.09
C PRO A 37 12.99 10.07 -7.12
N GLU A 38 14.01 10.69 -7.73
CA GLU A 38 13.84 11.84 -8.64
C GLU A 38 12.97 11.51 -9.86
N GLN A 39 13.01 10.26 -10.32
CA GLN A 39 12.25 9.71 -11.43
C GLN A 39 10.73 9.70 -11.16
N LYS A 40 10.32 9.84 -9.89
CA LYS A 40 8.90 9.96 -9.49
C LYS A 40 8.39 11.40 -9.53
N SER A 41 9.25 12.38 -9.86
CA SER A 41 8.89 13.80 -9.88
C SER A 41 7.74 14.13 -10.82
N GLU A 42 7.69 13.49 -11.99
CA GLU A 42 6.60 13.69 -12.96
C GLU A 42 5.26 13.18 -12.42
N GLU A 43 5.23 11.99 -11.84
CA GLU A 43 4.03 11.43 -11.22
C GLU A 43 3.62 12.26 -9.99
N LEU A 44 4.57 12.70 -9.16
CA LEU A 44 4.30 13.59 -8.04
C LEU A 44 3.71 14.93 -8.50
N GLU A 45 4.22 15.52 -9.57
CA GLU A 45 3.67 16.75 -10.15
C GLU A 45 2.30 16.54 -10.80
N ARG A 46 2.06 15.41 -11.46
CA ARG A 46 0.70 15.02 -11.92
C ARG A 46 -0.26 14.89 -10.75
N ARG A 47 0.16 14.20 -9.68
CA ARG A 47 -0.61 14.04 -8.45
C ARG A 47 -0.88 15.39 -7.79
N ARG A 48 0.08 16.31 -7.78
CA ARG A 48 -0.06 17.67 -7.26
C ARG A 48 -1.06 18.48 -8.08
N LYS A 49 -0.90 18.53 -9.40
CA LYS A 49 -1.82 19.25 -10.31
C LYS A 49 -3.25 18.71 -10.22
N ALA A 50 -3.41 17.38 -10.18
CA ALA A 50 -4.71 16.76 -9.99
C ALA A 50 -5.36 17.13 -8.64
N LYS A 51 -4.56 17.27 -7.58
CA LYS A 51 -5.03 17.73 -6.26
C LYS A 51 -5.44 19.20 -6.30
N GLU A 52 -4.62 20.09 -6.86
CA GLU A 52 -4.92 21.51 -7.00
C GLU A 52 -6.21 21.73 -7.84
N GLU A 53 -6.39 20.95 -8.91
CA GLU A 53 -7.60 21.00 -9.72
C GLU A 53 -8.83 20.49 -8.96
N ALA A 54 -8.68 19.40 -8.20
CA ALA A 54 -9.75 18.89 -7.34
C ALA A 54 -10.14 19.89 -6.25
N GLU A 55 -9.17 20.58 -5.63
CA GLU A 55 -9.40 21.65 -4.64
C GLU A 55 -10.19 22.81 -5.24
N ARG A 56 -9.80 23.30 -6.42
CA ARG A 56 -10.55 24.35 -7.14
C ARG A 56 -11.99 23.90 -7.46
N LYS A 57 -12.16 22.65 -7.90
CA LYS A 57 -13.48 22.08 -8.19
C LYS A 57 -14.33 21.92 -6.93
N LEU A 58 -13.71 21.55 -5.80
CA LEU A 58 -14.39 21.48 -4.51
C LEU A 58 -14.87 22.86 -4.05
N GLU A 59 -14.04 23.89 -4.19
CA GLU A 59 -14.39 25.25 -3.79
C GLU A 59 -15.56 25.80 -4.62
N ARG A 60 -15.57 25.55 -5.93
CA ARG A 60 -16.72 25.85 -6.80
C ARG A 60 -17.97 25.06 -6.41
N ALA A 61 -17.83 23.75 -6.14
CA ALA A 61 -18.96 22.93 -5.71
C ALA A 61 -19.53 23.36 -4.35
N LYS A 62 -18.68 23.88 -3.44
CA LYS A 62 -19.08 24.52 -2.19
C LYS A 62 -19.90 25.78 -2.46
N SER A 63 -19.42 26.68 -3.32
CA SER A 63 -20.13 27.93 -3.63
C SER A 63 -21.45 27.70 -4.37
N GLU A 64 -21.55 26.66 -5.18
CA GLU A 64 -22.74 26.32 -5.97
C GLU A 64 -23.73 25.40 -5.22
N GLY A 65 -23.42 24.99 -3.98
CA GLY A 65 -24.31 24.14 -3.17
C GLY A 65 -24.53 22.72 -3.72
N LYS A 66 -23.66 22.24 -4.63
CA LYS A 66 -23.80 20.93 -5.27
C LYS A 66 -23.27 19.80 -4.37
N ILE A 67 -24.14 19.26 -3.53
CA ILE A 67 -23.81 18.25 -2.49
C ILE A 67 -23.13 16.99 -3.07
N GLU A 68 -23.51 16.55 -4.27
CA GLU A 68 -22.97 15.33 -4.89
C GLU A 68 -21.55 15.56 -5.45
N GLU A 69 -21.31 16.70 -6.10
CA GLU A 69 -19.98 17.12 -6.55
C GLU A 69 -19.04 17.41 -5.37
N LEU A 70 -19.58 18.02 -4.31
CA LEU A 70 -18.89 18.22 -3.04
C LEU A 70 -18.33 16.92 -2.47
N ARG A 71 -19.12 15.84 -2.43
CA ARG A 71 -18.67 14.52 -1.96
C ARG A 71 -17.60 13.94 -2.87
N LYS A 72 -17.79 14.02 -4.19
CA LYS A 72 -16.86 13.48 -5.19
C LYS A 72 -15.50 14.17 -5.13
N TYR A 73 -15.45 15.50 -5.13
CA TYR A 73 -14.20 16.25 -5.07
C TYR A 73 -13.57 16.18 -3.68
N SER A 74 -14.38 16.12 -2.61
CA SER A 74 -13.86 15.89 -1.26
C SER A 74 -13.11 14.56 -1.19
N GLN A 75 -13.65 13.47 -1.74
CA GLN A 75 -12.97 12.17 -1.80
C GLN A 75 -11.65 12.22 -2.58
N ALA A 76 -11.56 13.03 -3.64
CA ALA A 76 -10.31 13.21 -4.39
C ALA A 76 -9.25 14.00 -3.58
N ILE A 77 -9.68 14.89 -2.68
CA ILE A 77 -8.81 15.73 -1.83
C ILE A 77 -8.38 15.02 -0.55
N LEU A 78 -9.12 13.99 -0.09
CA LEU A 78 -8.78 13.12 1.06
C LEU A 78 -7.41 12.41 0.97
N ARG A 79 -6.58 12.72 -0.03
CA ARG A 79 -5.21 12.21 -0.16
C ARG A 79 -4.36 12.56 1.06
N LEU A 80 -3.60 11.57 1.52
CA LEU A 80 -2.70 11.62 2.66
C LEU A 80 -1.85 12.89 2.67
N SER A 81 -1.90 13.63 3.78
CA SER A 81 -0.94 14.69 4.09
C SER A 81 0.19 14.14 4.96
N ASN A 82 1.33 14.83 5.01
CA ASN A 82 2.42 14.47 5.93
C ASN A 82 1.96 14.45 7.39
N ILE A 83 1.00 15.32 7.75
CA ILE A 83 0.39 15.33 9.08
C ILE A 83 -0.33 14.00 9.34
N MET A 84 -1.14 13.53 8.38
CA MET A 84 -1.85 12.25 8.51
C MET A 84 -0.89 11.07 8.63
N VAL A 85 0.26 11.11 7.95
CA VAL A 85 1.32 10.08 8.06
C VAL A 85 1.90 10.07 9.47
N GLU A 86 2.26 11.23 10.01
CA GLU A 86 2.84 11.32 11.35
C GLU A 86 1.84 10.97 12.45
N GLU A 87 0.58 11.38 12.33
CA GLU A 87 -0.51 10.94 13.21
C GLU A 87 -0.70 9.41 13.17
N SER A 88 -0.63 8.82 11.96
CA SER A 88 -0.72 7.36 11.78
C SER A 88 0.43 6.63 12.47
N LYS A 89 1.67 7.14 12.32
CA LYS A 89 2.85 6.58 12.99
C LYS A 89 2.72 6.67 14.52
N LYS A 90 2.28 7.82 15.04
CA LYS A 90 2.04 8.00 16.49
C LYS A 90 1.01 7.00 17.01
N LEU A 91 -0.11 6.86 16.31
CA LEU A 91 -1.16 5.92 16.69
C LEU A 91 -0.66 4.47 16.69
N LEU A 92 0.05 4.03 15.64
CA LEU A 92 0.59 2.67 15.56
C LEU A 92 1.59 2.36 16.68
N ARG A 93 2.48 3.33 16.98
CA ARG A 93 3.41 3.20 18.13
C ARG A 93 2.66 3.07 19.44
N ALA A 94 1.63 3.90 19.67
CA ALA A 94 0.78 3.81 20.86
C ALA A 94 0.01 2.48 20.92
N MET A 95 -0.39 1.92 19.78
CA MET A 95 -1.00 0.59 19.69
C MET A 95 -0.02 -0.57 19.92
N GLY A 96 1.29 -0.31 20.02
CA GLY A 96 2.31 -1.34 20.16
C GLY A 96 2.62 -2.09 18.85
N ILE A 97 2.30 -1.50 17.70
CA ILE A 97 2.50 -2.12 16.38
C ILE A 97 3.86 -1.71 15.81
N PRO A 98 4.69 -2.66 15.34
CA PRO A 98 5.98 -2.34 14.74
C PRO A 98 5.79 -1.55 13.44
N ILE A 99 6.59 -0.50 13.30
CA ILE A 99 6.63 0.32 12.10
C ILE A 99 8.06 0.38 11.54
N VAL A 100 8.18 0.46 10.23
CA VAL A 100 9.46 0.62 9.52
C VAL A 100 9.40 1.87 8.66
N GLN A 101 10.43 2.69 8.73
CA GLN A 101 10.60 3.84 7.86
C GLN A 101 11.50 3.44 6.68
N ALA A 102 10.93 3.32 5.49
CA ALA A 102 11.70 3.06 4.29
C ALA A 102 12.59 4.28 3.97
N PRO A 103 13.79 4.08 3.38
CA PRO A 103 14.60 5.19 2.89
C PRO A 103 13.98 5.83 1.64
N SER A 104 13.29 5.01 0.83
CA SER A 104 12.56 5.46 -0.35
C SER A 104 11.17 4.83 -0.42
N GLU A 105 10.94 3.75 -1.17
CA GLU A 105 9.59 3.19 -1.33
C GLU A 105 9.26 2.13 -0.28
N GLY A 106 8.09 2.27 0.34
CA GLY A 106 7.57 1.36 1.34
C GLY A 106 7.27 -0.03 0.78
N GLU A 107 6.85 -0.15 -0.49
CA GLU A 107 6.67 -1.46 -1.13
C GLU A 107 8.00 -2.18 -1.35
N ALA A 108 9.06 -1.44 -1.69
CA ALA A 108 10.39 -2.00 -1.84
C ALA A 108 10.93 -2.52 -0.51
N GLU A 109 10.76 -1.73 0.56
CA GLU A 109 11.14 -2.11 1.91
C GLU A 109 10.30 -3.31 2.41
N ALA A 110 8.99 -3.32 2.19
CA ALA A 110 8.13 -4.47 2.53
C ALA A 110 8.53 -5.75 1.78
N ALA A 111 8.85 -5.63 0.48
CA ALA A 111 9.38 -6.73 -0.31
C ALA A 111 10.73 -7.23 0.22
N TYR A 112 11.60 -6.33 0.67
CA TYR A 112 12.89 -6.65 1.27
C TYR A 112 12.75 -7.40 2.59
N LEU A 113 11.87 -6.94 3.50
CA LEU A 113 11.56 -7.65 4.75
C LEU A 113 11.05 -9.07 4.49
N ASN A 114 10.18 -9.23 3.48
CA ASN A 114 9.68 -10.56 3.09
C ASN A 114 10.78 -11.45 2.50
N LYS A 115 11.69 -10.87 1.71
CA LYS A 115 12.84 -11.59 1.15
C LYS A 115 13.79 -12.09 2.25
N LEU A 116 14.05 -11.27 3.26
CA LEU A 116 14.83 -11.61 4.46
C LEU A 116 14.15 -12.66 5.35
N GLY A 117 12.85 -12.91 5.17
CA GLY A 117 12.09 -13.82 6.01
C GLY A 117 11.63 -13.21 7.34
N LEU A 118 11.69 -11.88 7.48
CA LEU A 118 11.17 -11.16 8.65
C LEU A 118 9.63 -11.00 8.59
N SER A 119 9.04 -11.19 7.42
CA SER A 119 7.59 -11.25 7.23
C SER A 119 7.19 -12.40 6.31
N TRP A 120 5.99 -12.96 6.49
CA TRP A 120 5.48 -14.06 5.67
C TRP A 120 5.07 -13.61 4.26
N ALA A 121 4.52 -12.40 4.13
CA ALA A 121 4.16 -11.75 2.87
C ALA A 121 4.25 -10.22 2.99
N ALA A 122 4.41 -9.55 1.85
CA ALA A 122 4.11 -8.13 1.72
C ALA A 122 2.60 -7.95 1.52
N ALA A 123 2.02 -6.84 1.99
CA ALA A 123 0.59 -6.56 1.80
C ALA A 123 0.40 -5.19 1.13
N SER A 124 -0.17 -5.18 -0.08
CA SER A 124 -0.48 -3.97 -0.83
C SER A 124 -1.65 -4.17 -1.80
N GLN A 125 -2.25 -3.07 -2.26
CA GLN A 125 -3.19 -3.07 -3.38
C GLN A 125 -2.49 -2.94 -4.73
N ASP A 126 -1.22 -2.55 -4.77
CA ASP A 126 -0.45 -2.49 -6.01
C ASP A 126 0.39 -3.77 -6.16
N TYR A 127 1.05 -3.92 -7.31
CA TYR A 127 1.84 -5.09 -7.63
C TYR A 127 3.35 -4.83 -7.51
N ASP A 128 3.76 -3.62 -7.10
CA ASP A 128 5.17 -3.21 -7.15
C ASP A 128 6.00 -4.01 -6.15
N ALA A 129 5.43 -4.43 -5.02
CA ALA A 129 6.07 -5.37 -4.10
C ALA A 129 6.58 -6.66 -4.80
N ILE A 130 5.85 -7.19 -5.80
CA ILE A 130 6.32 -8.34 -6.59
C ILE A 130 7.48 -7.93 -7.51
N LEU A 131 7.40 -6.74 -8.12
CA LEU A 131 8.49 -6.18 -8.96
C LEU A 131 9.76 -5.98 -8.13
N PHE A 132 9.65 -5.50 -6.89
CA PHE A 132 10.73 -5.39 -5.90
C PHE A 132 11.20 -6.74 -5.33
N GLY A 133 10.51 -7.83 -5.65
CA GLY A 133 10.98 -9.19 -5.37
C GLY A 133 10.46 -9.78 -4.07
N ALA A 134 9.29 -9.35 -3.59
CA ALA A 134 8.56 -10.06 -2.55
C ALA A 134 8.31 -11.50 -3.01
N LYS A 135 8.47 -12.47 -2.10
CA LYS A 135 8.12 -13.89 -2.32
C LYS A 135 6.60 -14.07 -2.36
N ARG A 136 5.88 -13.32 -1.54
CA ARG A 136 4.42 -13.35 -1.43
C ARG A 136 3.84 -11.96 -1.32
N LEU A 137 2.74 -11.72 -2.03
CA LEU A 137 1.92 -10.52 -1.94
C LEU A 137 0.51 -10.90 -1.49
N VAL A 138 0.00 -10.25 -0.44
CA VAL A 138 -1.40 -10.33 -0.01
C VAL A 138 -2.11 -9.03 -0.39
N ARG A 139 -3.12 -9.15 -1.25
CA ARG A 139 -4.00 -8.04 -1.61
C ARG A 139 -5.26 -8.06 -0.77
N ASN A 140 -6.00 -6.96 -0.81
CA ASN A 140 -7.32 -6.80 -0.15
C ASN A 140 -7.34 -6.89 1.39
N LEU A 141 -6.21 -7.06 2.07
CA LEU A 141 -6.16 -7.23 3.54
C LEU A 141 -6.81 -6.06 4.30
N THR A 142 -6.53 -4.83 3.88
CA THR A 142 -7.04 -3.61 4.55
C THR A 142 -8.49 -3.26 4.19
N ILE A 143 -9.04 -3.86 3.14
CA ILE A 143 -10.37 -3.58 2.59
C ILE A 143 -11.33 -4.78 2.66
N THR A 144 -10.92 -5.86 3.30
CA THR A 144 -11.71 -7.10 3.43
C THR A 144 -13.04 -6.83 4.14
N GLY A 145 -14.10 -7.44 3.62
CA GLY A 145 -15.47 -7.34 4.12
C GLY A 145 -16.49 -7.00 3.04
N LYS A 146 -17.73 -6.75 3.46
CA LYS A 146 -18.82 -6.35 2.55
C LYS A 146 -18.75 -4.85 2.25
N ARG A 147 -18.56 -4.50 0.98
CA ARG A 147 -18.57 -3.12 0.52
C ARG A 147 -19.79 -2.87 -0.36
N LYS A 148 -20.55 -1.82 -0.04
CA LYS A 148 -21.62 -1.32 -0.92
C LYS A 148 -20.98 -0.65 -2.13
N LEU A 149 -21.40 -1.03 -3.34
CA LEU A 149 -20.97 -0.38 -4.56
C LEU A 149 -21.49 1.07 -4.61
N PRO A 150 -20.67 2.05 -5.04
CA PRO A 150 -21.14 3.42 -5.24
C PRO A 150 -22.34 3.40 -6.20
N ASN A 151 -23.43 4.07 -5.80
CA ASN A 151 -24.64 4.22 -6.60
C ASN A 151 -25.34 2.91 -7.01
N LYS A 152 -25.09 1.80 -6.29
CA LYS A 152 -25.80 0.53 -6.48
C LYS A 152 -26.15 -0.10 -5.13
N ASP A 153 -27.33 -0.67 -4.99
CA ASP A 153 -27.74 -1.46 -3.80
C ASP A 153 -27.19 -2.89 -3.84
N VAL A 154 -25.94 -3.03 -4.23
CA VAL A 154 -25.24 -4.31 -4.32
C VAL A 154 -24.04 -4.27 -3.39
N TYR A 155 -23.92 -5.30 -2.55
CA TYR A 155 -22.76 -5.52 -1.69
C TYR A 155 -21.82 -6.51 -2.37
N VAL A 156 -20.56 -6.15 -2.48
CA VAL A 156 -19.49 -7.05 -2.94
C VAL A 156 -18.72 -7.51 -1.71
N GLU A 157 -18.52 -8.82 -1.60
CA GLU A 157 -17.63 -9.40 -0.61
C GLU A 157 -16.21 -9.37 -1.18
N ILE A 158 -15.33 -8.59 -0.54
CA ILE A 158 -13.92 -8.53 -0.89
C ILE A 158 -13.17 -9.46 0.06
N LYS A 159 -12.48 -10.45 -0.50
CA LYS A 159 -11.65 -11.41 0.23
C LYS A 159 -10.16 -11.13 0.02
N PRO A 160 -9.30 -11.47 1.00
CA PRO A 160 -7.85 -11.45 0.79
C PRO A 160 -7.46 -12.32 -0.41
N GLU A 161 -6.49 -11.84 -1.20
CA GLU A 161 -5.95 -12.57 -2.33
C GLU A 161 -4.45 -12.79 -2.10
N LEU A 162 -3.98 -14.01 -2.30
CA LEU A 162 -2.57 -14.37 -2.18
C LEU A 162 -1.96 -14.56 -3.57
N ILE A 163 -0.82 -13.92 -3.80
CA ILE A 163 0.01 -14.10 -4.98
C ILE A 163 1.38 -14.56 -4.52
N GLU A 164 1.76 -15.77 -4.93
CA GLU A 164 3.12 -16.29 -4.72
C GLU A 164 3.95 -16.06 -5.98
N THR A 165 5.02 -15.29 -5.85
CA THR A 165 5.83 -14.80 -6.97
C THR A 165 6.44 -15.94 -7.77
N GLU A 166 6.89 -17.01 -7.11
CA GLU A 166 7.47 -18.18 -7.78
C GLU A 166 6.43 -18.90 -8.66
N ILE A 167 5.21 -19.09 -8.15
CA ILE A 167 4.10 -19.72 -8.89
C ILE A 167 3.71 -18.85 -10.08
N LEU A 168 3.61 -17.53 -9.87
CA LEU A 168 3.30 -16.56 -10.92
C LEU A 168 4.33 -16.61 -12.06
N LEU A 169 5.62 -16.48 -11.73
CA LEU A 169 6.71 -16.50 -12.70
C LEU A 169 6.77 -17.81 -13.48
N LYS A 170 6.59 -18.96 -12.80
CA LYS A 170 6.54 -20.27 -13.42
C LYS A 170 5.35 -20.43 -14.37
N LYS A 171 4.17 -19.95 -13.98
CA LYS A 171 2.95 -20.01 -14.80
C LYS A 171 3.07 -19.16 -16.07
N LEU A 172 3.70 -17.98 -15.96
CA LEU A 172 3.93 -17.09 -17.10
C LEU A 172 5.13 -17.54 -17.96
N GLY A 173 6.06 -18.31 -17.39
CA GLY A 173 7.29 -18.74 -18.03
C GLY A 173 8.24 -17.57 -18.26
N ILE A 174 8.37 -16.68 -17.26
CA ILE A 174 9.20 -15.48 -17.32
C ILE A 174 10.06 -15.34 -16.05
N THR A 175 11.14 -14.57 -16.14
CA THR A 175 11.96 -14.19 -14.98
C THR A 175 11.43 -12.92 -14.30
N ARG A 176 11.96 -12.61 -13.11
CA ARG A 176 11.66 -11.33 -12.43
C ARG A 176 12.10 -10.13 -13.26
N GLU A 177 13.27 -10.17 -13.88
CA GLU A 177 13.74 -9.10 -14.79
C GLU A 177 12.76 -8.87 -15.94
N GLN A 178 12.25 -9.95 -16.52
CA GLN A 178 11.23 -9.88 -17.56
C GLN A 178 9.90 -9.32 -17.06
N LEU A 179 9.51 -9.66 -15.83
CA LEU A 179 8.31 -9.08 -15.20
C LEU A 179 8.46 -7.57 -14.97
N ILE A 180 9.65 -7.11 -14.57
CA ILE A 180 9.97 -5.68 -14.45
C ILE A 180 9.87 -5.00 -15.81
N ASP A 181 10.46 -5.59 -16.85
CA ASP A 181 10.34 -5.07 -18.22
C ASP A 181 8.87 -5.00 -18.68
N ILE A 182 8.04 -6.00 -18.35
CA ILE A 182 6.60 -5.95 -18.61
C ILE A 182 5.95 -4.76 -17.89
N GLY A 183 6.29 -4.53 -16.62
CA GLY A 183 5.82 -3.37 -15.85
C GLY A 183 6.20 -2.04 -16.50
N ILE A 184 7.46 -1.90 -16.92
CA ILE A 184 7.97 -0.71 -17.62
C ILE A 184 7.21 -0.48 -18.93
N LEU A 185 6.91 -1.54 -19.71
CA LEU A 185 6.14 -1.40 -20.95
C LEU A 185 4.70 -0.92 -20.72
N ILE A 186 4.04 -1.41 -19.68
CA ILE A 186 2.66 -1.04 -19.33
C ILE A 186 2.62 0.38 -18.74
N GLY A 187 3.61 0.72 -17.94
CA GLY A 187 3.70 1.95 -17.16
C GLY A 187 3.77 1.63 -15.66
N THR A 188 4.75 2.25 -15.00
CA THR A 188 4.94 2.19 -13.53
C THR A 188 4.85 3.60 -12.96
N ASP A 189 4.94 3.73 -11.64
CA ASP A 189 5.05 5.02 -10.95
C ASP A 189 6.26 5.86 -11.43
N TYR A 190 7.28 5.26 -12.06
CA TYR A 190 8.46 5.94 -12.61
C TYR A 190 8.33 6.31 -14.10
N ASN A 191 7.34 5.75 -14.78
CA ASN A 191 7.05 6.03 -16.19
C ASN A 191 5.54 5.89 -16.42
N PRO A 192 4.72 6.82 -15.91
CA PRO A 192 3.28 6.64 -15.77
C PRO A 192 2.53 6.47 -17.11
N ASP A 193 3.09 6.96 -18.22
CA ASP A 193 2.50 6.78 -19.54
C ASP A 193 2.82 5.43 -20.20
N GLY A 194 3.80 4.69 -19.65
CA GLY A 194 4.32 3.47 -20.25
C GLY A 194 4.66 3.67 -21.73
N ILE A 195 4.40 2.63 -22.54
CA ILE A 195 4.41 2.75 -24.00
C ILE A 195 2.97 2.70 -24.51
N ARG A 196 2.55 3.78 -25.18
CA ARG A 196 1.17 3.93 -25.66
C ARG A 196 0.77 2.77 -26.57
N GLY A 197 -0.34 2.11 -26.24
CA GLY A 197 -0.87 0.98 -27.00
C GLY A 197 -0.28 -0.39 -26.63
N ILE A 198 0.56 -0.46 -25.60
CA ILE A 198 1.05 -1.70 -25.01
C ILE A 198 0.36 -1.94 -23.67
N GLY A 199 -0.61 -2.86 -23.65
CA GLY A 199 -1.24 -3.35 -22.42
C GLY A 199 -0.58 -4.64 -21.90
N PRO A 200 -1.06 -5.20 -20.77
CA PRO A 200 -0.43 -6.35 -20.10
C PRO A 200 -0.21 -7.58 -20.99
N GLU A 201 -1.20 -7.95 -21.79
CA GLU A 201 -1.08 -9.10 -22.70
C GLU A 201 -0.04 -8.87 -23.80
N ARG A 202 0.01 -7.66 -24.35
CA ARG A 202 0.94 -7.31 -25.42
C ARG A 202 2.36 -7.21 -24.87
N ALA A 203 2.54 -6.59 -23.71
CA ALA A 203 3.82 -6.53 -23.01
C ALA A 203 4.38 -7.93 -22.74
N LEU A 204 3.55 -8.84 -22.22
CA LEU A 204 3.94 -10.23 -21.99
C LEU A 204 4.36 -10.94 -23.28
N LYS A 205 3.62 -10.79 -24.38
CA LYS A 205 3.96 -11.39 -25.68
C LYS A 205 5.29 -10.87 -26.21
N ILE A 206 5.52 -9.56 -26.13
CA ILE A 206 6.76 -8.92 -26.58
C ILE A 206 7.95 -9.46 -25.78
N ILE A 207 7.86 -9.44 -24.45
CA ILE A 207 8.97 -9.86 -23.60
C ILE A 207 9.23 -11.37 -23.71
N LYS A 208 8.20 -12.20 -23.88
CA LYS A 208 8.42 -13.64 -24.15
C LYS A 208 9.08 -13.91 -25.50
N LYS A 209 8.83 -13.07 -26.51
CA LYS A 209 9.41 -13.21 -27.86
C LYS A 209 10.86 -12.71 -27.93
N TYR A 210 11.14 -11.56 -27.32
CA TYR A 210 12.43 -10.87 -27.46
C TYR A 210 13.33 -10.96 -26.23
N GLY A 211 12.79 -11.37 -25.09
CA GLY A 211 13.50 -11.51 -23.83
C GLY A 211 13.70 -10.22 -23.05
N LYS A 212 13.98 -9.10 -23.73
CA LYS A 212 14.20 -7.76 -23.14
C LYS A 212 13.59 -6.65 -24.01
N ILE A 213 13.34 -5.48 -23.41
CA ILE A 213 12.81 -4.30 -24.13
C ILE A 213 13.77 -3.85 -25.25
N GLU A 214 15.07 -3.82 -24.98
CA GLU A 214 16.09 -3.32 -25.93
C GLU A 214 16.10 -4.17 -27.21
N LYS A 215 15.97 -5.49 -27.07
CA LYS A 215 15.85 -6.40 -28.21
C LYS A 215 14.56 -6.14 -29.00
N ALA A 216 13.43 -5.93 -28.33
CA ALA A 216 12.18 -5.60 -29.03
C ALA A 216 12.27 -4.29 -29.82
N MET A 217 13.09 -3.33 -29.36
CA MET A 217 13.39 -2.09 -30.10
C MET A 217 14.28 -2.34 -31.33
N GLU A 218 15.28 -3.21 -31.23
CA GLU A 218 16.16 -3.59 -32.36
C GLU A 218 15.37 -4.23 -33.51
N TYR A 219 14.38 -5.06 -33.19
CA TYR A 219 13.50 -5.70 -34.17
C TYR A 219 12.33 -4.82 -34.63
N GLY A 220 12.23 -3.56 -34.17
CA GLY A 220 11.25 -2.59 -34.62
C GLY A 220 9.82 -2.79 -34.09
N GLU A 221 9.61 -3.67 -33.12
CA GLU A 221 8.30 -3.86 -32.47
C GLU A 221 7.96 -2.73 -31.50
N ILE A 222 8.99 -2.06 -30.98
CA ILE A 222 8.88 -0.87 -30.16
C ILE A 222 9.67 0.25 -30.85
N SER A 223 8.99 1.35 -31.14
CA SER A 223 9.66 2.53 -31.71
C SER A 223 10.47 3.24 -30.63
N LYS A 224 11.73 3.56 -30.93
CA LYS A 224 12.59 4.37 -30.05
C LYS A 224 11.99 5.75 -29.75
N LYS A 225 11.13 6.27 -30.63
CA LYS A 225 10.47 7.57 -30.43
C LYS A 225 9.38 7.54 -29.36
N ASP A 226 8.90 6.34 -29.01
CA ASP A 226 7.84 6.16 -28.03
C ASP A 226 8.40 6.03 -26.60
N ILE A 227 9.73 6.00 -26.44
CA ILE A 227 10.42 5.91 -25.15
C ILE A 227 11.08 7.25 -24.87
N ASN A 228 10.55 7.96 -23.87
CA ASN A 228 11.09 9.21 -23.35
C ASN A 228 11.73 9.05 -21.96
N PHE A 229 11.89 7.81 -21.48
CA PHE A 229 12.44 7.48 -20.17
C PHE A 229 13.63 6.51 -20.28
N ASN A 230 14.48 6.47 -19.26
CA ASN A 230 15.62 5.58 -19.21
C ASN A 230 15.23 4.20 -18.64
N ILE A 231 15.17 3.19 -19.52
CA ILE A 231 14.77 1.82 -19.15
C ILE A 231 15.71 1.22 -18.13
N ASP A 232 17.02 1.36 -18.31
CA ASP A 232 18.03 0.75 -17.42
C ASP A 232 17.97 1.35 -16.02
N GLU A 233 17.70 2.65 -15.94
CA GLU A 233 17.54 3.37 -14.67
C GLU A 233 16.31 2.87 -13.90
N ILE A 234 15.15 2.80 -14.55
CA ILE A 234 13.91 2.30 -13.92
C ILE A 234 14.06 0.82 -13.53
N ARG A 235 14.63 0.00 -14.41
CA ARG A 235 14.93 -1.40 -14.12
C ARG A 235 15.87 -1.51 -12.91
N GLY A 236 16.87 -0.63 -12.82
CA GLY A 236 17.78 -0.50 -11.69
C GLY A 236 17.05 -0.21 -10.37
N LEU A 237 16.05 0.69 -10.37
CA LEU A 237 15.23 1.00 -9.18
C LEU A 237 14.51 -0.24 -8.64
N PHE A 238 13.96 -1.09 -9.52
CA PHE A 238 13.29 -2.32 -9.08
C PHE A 238 14.27 -3.43 -8.69
N LEU A 239 15.37 -3.60 -9.41
CA LEU A 239 16.34 -4.67 -9.14
C LEU A 239 17.15 -4.42 -7.87
N ASN A 240 17.58 -3.18 -7.67
CA ASN A 240 18.42 -2.75 -6.55
C ASN A 240 17.79 -1.52 -5.85
N PRO A 241 16.61 -1.68 -5.23
CA PRO A 241 15.96 -0.58 -4.54
C PRO A 241 16.77 -0.13 -3.32
N GLN A 242 16.62 1.14 -2.96
CA GLN A 242 17.13 1.63 -1.67
C GLN A 242 16.26 1.05 -0.56
N VAL A 243 16.84 0.16 0.25
CA VAL A 243 16.19 -0.52 1.37
C VAL A 243 17.16 -0.62 2.54
N VAL A 244 16.63 -0.70 3.76
CA VAL A 244 17.42 -0.72 4.99
C VAL A 244 16.99 -1.88 5.86
N LYS A 245 17.95 -2.69 6.32
CA LYS A 245 17.63 -3.73 7.29
C LYS A 245 17.22 -3.05 8.62
N PRO A 246 16.09 -3.43 9.23
CA PRO A 246 15.72 -2.93 10.54
C PRO A 246 16.80 -3.25 11.58
N GLU A 247 17.15 -2.25 12.39
CA GLU A 247 18.10 -2.40 13.51
C GLU A 247 17.44 -3.10 14.71
N GLU A 248 16.15 -2.83 14.92
CA GLU A 248 15.35 -3.37 16.02
C GLU A 248 14.52 -4.59 15.57
N ALA A 249 14.18 -5.44 16.54
CA ALA A 249 13.25 -6.54 16.31
C ALA A 249 11.84 -6.00 16.02
N LEU A 250 11.18 -6.56 15.01
CA LEU A 250 9.83 -6.15 14.58
C LEU A 250 8.74 -6.85 15.41
N ASP A 251 8.88 -6.80 16.74
CA ASP A 251 7.98 -7.45 17.68
C ASP A 251 6.79 -6.55 18.06
N LEU A 252 5.68 -7.19 18.44
CA LEU A 252 4.55 -6.49 19.06
C LEU A 252 4.93 -5.99 20.45
N ASN A 253 4.60 -4.74 20.74
CA ASN A 253 4.75 -4.13 22.06
C ASN A 253 3.42 -4.10 22.81
N GLU A 254 3.45 -3.77 24.10
CA GLU A 254 2.22 -3.55 24.85
C GLU A 254 1.59 -2.21 24.42
N PRO A 255 0.25 -2.16 24.24
CA PRO A 255 -0.42 -0.93 23.84
C PRO A 255 -0.45 0.08 25.00
N ASN A 256 -0.14 1.34 24.70
CA ASN A 256 -0.34 2.46 25.62
C ASN A 256 -1.77 3.00 25.47
N GLY A 257 -2.68 2.53 26.31
CA GLY A 257 -4.09 2.94 26.29
C GLY A 257 -4.31 4.44 26.50
N GLU A 258 -3.48 5.10 27.31
CA GLU A 258 -3.59 6.53 27.59
C GLU A 258 -3.28 7.35 26.33
N ASP A 259 -2.18 7.02 25.64
CA ASP A 259 -1.80 7.68 24.38
C ASP A 259 -2.85 7.47 23.29
N ILE A 260 -3.42 6.26 23.18
CA ILE A 260 -4.48 5.96 22.21
C ILE A 260 -5.73 6.81 22.49
N ILE A 261 -6.14 6.92 23.76
CA ILE A 261 -7.27 7.77 24.16
C ILE A 261 -6.96 9.23 23.85
N ASN A 262 -5.75 9.71 24.15
CA ASN A 262 -5.39 11.08 23.87
C ASN A 262 -5.47 11.43 22.38
N ILE A 263 -4.87 10.59 21.52
CA ILE A 263 -4.90 10.80 20.07
C ILE A 263 -6.34 10.71 19.55
N LEU A 264 -7.07 9.63 19.83
CA LEU A 264 -8.36 9.41 19.19
C LEU A 264 -9.48 10.27 19.81
N VAL A 265 -9.56 10.34 21.13
CA VAL A 265 -10.68 10.97 21.85
C VAL A 265 -10.44 12.47 22.04
N TYR A 266 -9.33 12.85 22.68
CA TYR A 266 -9.09 14.25 23.01
C TYR A 266 -8.69 15.07 21.79
N GLU A 267 -7.76 14.58 20.98
CA GLU A 267 -7.31 15.30 19.79
C GLU A 267 -8.33 15.21 18.66
N HIS A 268 -8.93 14.04 18.40
CA HIS A 268 -9.77 13.82 17.21
C HIS A 268 -11.26 13.53 17.46
N ASN A 269 -11.74 13.70 18.70
CA ASN A 269 -13.16 13.60 19.09
C ASN A 269 -13.84 12.27 18.75
N PHE A 270 -13.13 11.15 18.81
CA PHE A 270 -13.73 9.82 18.71
C PHE A 270 -14.55 9.51 19.96
N SER A 271 -15.51 8.58 19.84
CA SER A 271 -16.29 8.09 20.98
C SER A 271 -15.38 7.35 21.95
N GLU A 272 -15.26 7.88 23.17
CA GLU A 272 -14.41 7.32 24.23
C GLU A 272 -14.79 5.87 24.55
N GLU A 273 -16.09 5.58 24.67
CA GLU A 273 -16.60 4.22 24.90
C GLU A 273 -16.12 3.24 23.81
N ARG A 274 -16.24 3.63 22.53
CA ARG A 274 -15.81 2.78 21.41
C ARG A 274 -14.30 2.58 21.38
N VAL A 275 -13.53 3.62 21.70
CA VAL A 275 -12.06 3.55 21.76
C VAL A 275 -11.62 2.64 22.90
N LYS A 276 -12.20 2.75 24.10
CA LYS A 276 -11.92 1.86 25.24
C LYS A 276 -12.20 0.40 24.89
N ASN A 277 -13.37 0.11 24.31
CA ASN A 277 -13.69 -1.24 23.82
C ASN A 277 -12.69 -1.74 22.77
N GLY A 278 -12.21 -0.85 21.90
CA GLY A 278 -11.16 -1.15 20.93
C GLY A 278 -9.81 -1.47 21.58
N ILE A 279 -9.41 -0.75 22.63
CA ILE A 279 -8.18 -0.98 23.39
C ILE A 279 -8.22 -2.33 24.12
N GLU A 280 -9.37 -2.70 24.70
CA GLU A 280 -9.55 -4.02 25.32
C GLU A 280 -9.37 -5.15 24.31
N ARG A 281 -10.00 -5.03 23.13
CA ARG A 281 -9.83 -5.96 22.02
C ARG A 281 -8.38 -6.04 21.55
N LEU A 282 -7.73 -4.90 21.36
CA LEU A 282 -6.32 -4.80 20.98
C LEU A 282 -5.41 -5.53 21.98
N THR A 283 -5.60 -5.26 23.27
CA THR A 283 -4.80 -5.86 24.35
C THR A 283 -4.97 -7.37 24.38
N LYS A 284 -6.20 -7.87 24.21
CA LYS A 284 -6.49 -9.30 24.12
C LYS A 284 -5.82 -9.92 22.90
N ALA A 285 -5.97 -9.33 21.73
CA ALA A 285 -5.40 -9.83 20.48
C ALA A 285 -3.86 -9.87 20.52
N ILE A 286 -3.20 -8.85 21.07
CA ILE A 286 -1.73 -8.84 21.26
C ILE A 286 -1.29 -9.94 22.21
N LYS A 287 -2.00 -10.15 23.33
CA LYS A 287 -1.70 -11.24 24.27
C LYS A 287 -1.85 -12.61 23.61
N GLU A 288 -2.91 -12.81 22.83
CA GLU A 288 -3.15 -14.06 22.10
C GLU A 288 -2.09 -14.28 21.01
N ALA A 289 -1.69 -13.25 20.27
CA ALA A 289 -0.62 -13.34 19.27
C ALA A 289 0.75 -13.68 19.91
N LYS A 290 1.08 -13.05 21.04
CA LYS A 290 2.30 -13.36 21.83
C LYS A 290 2.23 -14.73 22.53
N GLY A 291 1.04 -15.20 22.87
CA GLY A 291 0.82 -16.54 23.44
C GLY A 291 0.88 -17.64 22.37
N ALA A 292 0.35 -17.35 21.18
CA ALA A 292 0.39 -18.24 20.01
C ALA A 292 1.82 -18.56 19.56
N SER A 293 2.72 -17.57 19.61
CA SER A 293 4.13 -17.79 19.29
C SER A 293 4.83 -18.74 20.27
N ARG A 294 4.26 -18.98 21.47
CA ARG A 294 4.75 -19.95 22.46
C ARG A 294 4.07 -21.33 22.36
N GLN A 295 2.91 -21.44 21.74
CA GLN A 295 2.16 -22.69 21.54
C GLN A 295 1.90 -22.93 20.05
N THR A 296 2.90 -23.46 19.35
CA THR A 296 2.79 -23.96 17.98
C THR A 296 2.20 -25.37 17.96
N GLY A 297 0.95 -25.52 18.41
CA GLY A 297 0.18 -26.76 18.24
C GLY A 297 -0.40 -26.85 16.82
N LEU A 298 -0.30 -28.02 16.19
CA LEU A 298 -0.90 -28.32 14.87
C LEU A 298 -2.42 -28.11 14.86
N ASP A 299 -3.07 -28.26 16.02
CA ASP A 299 -4.53 -28.24 16.21
C ASP A 299 -5.19 -26.89 15.86
N ARG A 300 -4.40 -25.82 15.69
CA ARG A 300 -4.92 -24.47 15.38
C ARG A 300 -5.06 -24.19 13.89
N TRP A 301 -4.54 -25.08 13.03
CA TRP A 301 -4.39 -24.85 11.59
C TRP A 301 -5.19 -25.84 10.71
N PHE A 302 -5.96 -26.76 11.33
CA PHE A 302 -6.76 -27.78 10.64
C PHE A 302 -8.22 -27.76 11.10
#